data_AF-A0A1D3L0V8-F1
#
_entry.id   AF-A0A1D3L0V8-F1
#
_cell.length_a   1.000
_cell.length_b   1.000
_cell.length_c   1.000
_cell.angle_alpha   90.00
_cell.angle_beta   90.00
_cell.angle_gamma   90.00
#
_symmetry.space_group_name_H-M   'P 1'
#
loop_
_entity.id
_entity.type
_entity.pdbx_description
1 polymer ?
#
loop_
_entity_poly.entity_id
_entity_poly.type
_entity_poly.pdbx_seq_one_letter_code
_entity_poly.pdbx_strand_id
1 'polypeptide(L)'
;MKFKNISRISLIICMTMICIVIAVSGCVTSDSDFTDFNYSNQDSNTANQTMENGSTLQNSSNNALKTSEHYEASGYCPYVVDGDTLDVEGVGRIRFVGVNTPERGEPGYQEAKDYVKRMCLGKTVYLDIDDEKHHDKYGRVLAVVYAGNVNINQELLKRGYAEVMYIPPSEFNPYSWT
;
A
#
# COMPACT_ATOMS: atom_id res chain seq x y z
N MET A 1 -50.40 1.33 20.30
CA MET A 1 -49.90 -0.05 20.42
C MET A 1 -48.42 0.00 20.78
N LYS A 2 -48.03 -0.49 21.97
CA LYS A 2 -46.64 -0.58 22.44
C LYS A 2 -46.25 -2.06 22.46
N PHE A 3 -45.23 -2.46 21.70
CA PHE A 3 -44.59 -3.79 21.77
C PHE A 3 -43.33 -3.65 22.64
N LYS A 4 -43.32 -4.15 23.89
CA LYS A 4 -43.05 -5.53 24.38
C LYS A 4 -41.56 -5.78 24.62
N ASN A 5 -41.20 -5.77 25.90
CA ASN A 5 -39.93 -6.18 26.50
C ASN A 5 -39.59 -7.64 26.19
N ILE A 6 -38.43 -7.89 25.59
CA ILE A 6 -37.71 -9.18 25.45
C ILE A 6 -36.24 -8.78 25.18
N SER A 7 -35.15 -9.26 25.78
CA SER A 7 -34.90 -10.16 26.90
C SER A 7 -33.42 -10.01 27.28
N ARG A 8 -33.08 -10.01 28.59
CA ARG A 8 -31.70 -9.95 29.13
C ARG A 8 -30.87 -11.22 28.88
N ILE A 9 -31.25 -12.02 27.88
CA ILE A 9 -30.69 -13.34 27.59
C ILE A 9 -29.56 -13.28 26.53
N SER A 10 -29.44 -12.19 25.75
CA SER A 10 -28.38 -12.10 24.71
C SER A 10 -26.99 -11.77 25.24
N LEU A 11 -26.86 -11.34 26.52
CA LEU A 11 -25.58 -10.90 27.08
C LEU A 11 -24.76 -12.05 27.68
N ILE A 12 -25.39 -13.17 28.03
CA ILE A 12 -24.73 -14.29 28.70
C ILE A 12 -24.02 -15.22 27.69
N ILE A 13 -24.43 -15.22 26.42
CA ILE A 13 -23.85 -16.07 25.37
C ILE A 13 -22.48 -15.54 24.89
N CYS A 14 -22.18 -14.26 25.15
CA CYS A 14 -20.92 -13.62 24.71
C CYS A 14 -19.73 -13.89 25.64
N MET A 15 -19.96 -14.24 26.92
CA MET A 15 -18.89 -14.44 27.91
C MET A 15 -18.32 -15.87 27.97
N THR A 16 -18.92 -16.84 27.28
CA THR A 16 -18.46 -18.25 27.33
C THR A 16 -17.59 -18.68 26.15
N MET A 17 -17.33 -17.80 25.17
CA MET A 17 -16.48 -18.10 24.00
C MET A 17 -15.01 -17.65 24.16
N ILE A 18 -14.59 -17.21 25.34
CA ILE A 18 -13.24 -16.67 25.58
C ILE A 18 -12.26 -17.68 26.23
N CYS A 19 -12.68 -18.87 26.63
CA CYS A 19 -11.88 -19.67 27.59
C CYS A 19 -11.16 -20.94 27.09
N ILE A 20 -10.97 -21.21 25.80
CA ILE A 20 -10.23 -22.44 25.41
C ILE A 20 -9.30 -22.21 24.22
N VAL A 21 -8.03 -21.87 24.49
CA VAL A 21 -6.89 -22.65 23.97
C VAL A 21 -5.78 -22.63 25.03
N ILE A 22 -5.49 -23.82 25.56
CA ILE A 22 -4.52 -24.11 26.61
C ILE A 22 -3.11 -24.14 26.00
N ALA A 23 -2.17 -23.63 26.78
CA ALA A 23 -0.73 -23.67 26.59
C ALA A 23 -0.18 -25.08 26.34
N VAL A 24 0.82 -25.19 25.46
CA VAL A 24 1.80 -26.28 25.51
C VAL A 24 3.16 -25.64 25.70
N SER A 25 3.74 -25.83 26.88
CA SER A 25 5.14 -25.55 27.18
C SER A 25 5.99 -26.73 26.70
N GLY A 26 7.12 -26.42 26.06
CA GLY A 26 8.17 -27.39 25.76
C GLY A 26 9.46 -26.64 25.47
N CYS A 27 10.32 -26.53 26.48
CA CYS A 27 11.67 -26.00 26.38
C CYS A 27 12.62 -27.13 25.98
N VAL A 28 13.48 -26.92 24.98
CA VAL A 28 14.77 -27.62 24.84
C VAL A 28 15.76 -26.62 24.23
N THR A 29 16.86 -26.43 24.94
CA THR A 29 18.04 -25.65 24.59
C THR A 29 18.96 -26.42 23.65
N SER A 30 19.76 -25.73 22.84
CA SER A 30 21.24 -25.78 22.89
C SER A 30 21.84 -24.85 21.84
N ASP A 31 22.90 -24.17 22.28
CA ASP A 31 23.71 -23.16 21.60
C ASP A 31 24.53 -23.68 20.41
N SER A 32 24.93 -22.77 19.50
CA SER A 32 26.35 -22.61 19.12
C SER A 32 26.55 -21.52 18.05
N ASP A 33 27.35 -20.52 18.45
CA ASP A 33 28.44 -19.85 17.74
C ASP A 33 28.20 -18.86 16.59
N PHE A 34 28.42 -17.60 16.98
CA PHE A 34 28.99 -16.51 16.20
C PHE A 34 30.49 -16.72 15.93
N THR A 35 30.93 -16.45 14.70
CA THR A 35 32.23 -15.94 14.20
C THR A 35 32.34 -16.37 12.72
N ASP A 36 32.95 -15.67 11.76
CA ASP A 36 33.64 -14.39 11.75
C ASP A 36 33.65 -13.87 10.30
N PHE A 37 33.97 -12.58 10.18
CA PHE A 37 34.39 -11.92 8.95
C PHE A 37 35.55 -12.68 8.28
N ASN A 38 35.53 -12.88 6.95
CA ASN A 38 36.77 -13.08 6.23
C ASN A 38 36.75 -12.50 4.81
N TYR A 39 37.47 -11.39 4.70
CA TYR A 39 38.00 -10.82 3.49
C TYR A 39 39.21 -11.65 3.07
N SER A 40 39.18 -12.20 1.85
CA SER A 40 40.38 -12.69 1.19
C SER A 40 40.33 -12.31 -0.28
N ASN A 41 41.06 -11.24 -0.58
CA ASN A 41 41.73 -11.09 -1.88
C ASN A 41 42.65 -12.29 -2.08
N GLN A 42 42.51 -12.97 -3.22
CA GLN A 42 43.64 -13.63 -3.86
C GLN A 42 43.67 -13.25 -5.33
N ASP A 43 44.68 -12.45 -5.63
CA ASP A 43 45.26 -12.30 -6.95
C ASP A 43 45.66 -13.66 -7.53
N SER A 44 45.42 -13.84 -8.83
CA SER A 44 46.36 -14.58 -9.66
C SER A 44 46.30 -14.04 -11.09
N ASN A 45 47.38 -13.34 -11.43
CA ASN A 45 47.77 -12.90 -12.76
C ASN A 45 47.66 -14.01 -13.80
N THR A 46 47.20 -13.67 -15.00
CA THR A 46 47.84 -14.15 -16.24
C THR A 46 47.60 -13.12 -17.35
N ALA A 47 48.71 -12.57 -17.85
CA ALA A 47 48.76 -11.66 -18.97
C ALA A 47 48.38 -12.37 -20.29
N ASN A 48 47.76 -11.63 -21.22
CA ASN A 48 48.25 -11.47 -22.59
C ASN A 48 47.34 -10.54 -23.43
N GLN A 49 47.89 -9.37 -23.75
CA GLN A 49 48.05 -8.80 -25.10
C GLN A 49 46.90 -8.82 -26.13
N THR A 50 46.54 -7.59 -26.52
CA THR A 50 46.35 -7.05 -27.91
C THR A 50 44.94 -6.70 -28.37
N MET A 51 44.91 -5.53 -29.01
CA MET A 51 43.86 -4.77 -29.67
C MET A 51 43.01 -5.59 -30.67
N GLU A 52 41.71 -5.30 -30.77
CA GLU A 52 41.06 -4.82 -32.00
C GLU A 52 39.55 -4.59 -31.82
N ASN A 53 39.02 -3.68 -32.65
CA ASN A 53 37.64 -3.20 -32.72
C ASN A 53 36.60 -4.33 -32.86
N GLY A 54 35.47 -4.22 -32.16
CA GLY A 54 34.28 -5.02 -32.43
C GLY A 54 33.18 -4.83 -31.40
N SER A 55 32.10 -4.15 -31.79
CA SER A 55 30.86 -4.02 -31.03
C SER A 55 30.39 -5.38 -30.51
N THR A 56 30.39 -5.57 -29.20
CA THR A 56 29.84 -6.76 -28.56
C THR A 56 28.74 -6.36 -27.60
N LEU A 57 27.54 -6.84 -27.91
CA LEU A 57 26.37 -6.94 -27.05
C LEU A 57 26.79 -7.58 -25.72
N GLN A 58 26.75 -6.82 -24.63
CA GLN A 58 26.78 -7.40 -23.29
C GLN A 58 25.35 -7.58 -22.79
N ASN A 59 24.92 -8.84 -22.87
CA ASN A 59 23.84 -9.41 -22.08
C ASN A 59 24.07 -9.10 -20.59
N SER A 60 23.32 -8.15 -20.06
CA SER A 60 23.05 -8.06 -18.61
C SER A 60 21.61 -8.49 -18.37
N SER A 61 21.37 -9.79 -18.51
CA SER A 61 20.34 -10.46 -17.72
C SER A 61 20.88 -10.52 -16.30
N ASN A 62 20.43 -9.61 -15.44
CA ASN A 62 20.30 -9.73 -13.98
C ASN A 62 19.86 -8.38 -13.40
N ASN A 63 18.65 -7.96 -13.79
CA ASN A 63 17.82 -7.14 -12.92
C ASN A 63 16.38 -7.64 -13.11
N ALA A 64 16.10 -8.80 -12.51
CA ALA A 64 14.74 -9.13 -12.14
C ALA A 64 14.34 -8.05 -11.12
N LEU A 65 13.78 -6.95 -11.65
CA LEU A 65 13.36 -5.78 -10.91
C LEU A 65 12.36 -6.27 -9.85
N LYS A 66 12.85 -6.41 -8.63
CA LYS A 66 12.04 -6.70 -7.46
C LYS A 66 11.28 -5.42 -7.18
N THR A 67 10.14 -5.23 -7.85
CA THR A 67 9.15 -4.22 -7.46
C THR A 67 8.55 -4.69 -6.14
N SER A 68 9.30 -4.56 -5.04
CA SER A 68 8.68 -4.57 -3.73
C SER A 68 7.88 -3.29 -3.67
N GLU A 69 6.59 -3.40 -3.96
CA GLU A 69 5.61 -2.36 -3.64
C GLU A 69 5.88 -1.93 -2.19
N HIS A 70 6.43 -0.73 -2.02
CA HIS A 70 6.77 -0.21 -0.71
C HIS A 70 5.50 0.44 -0.17
N TYR A 71 4.84 -0.23 0.76
CA TYR A 71 3.72 0.35 1.49
C TYR A 71 4.24 0.81 2.85
N GLU A 72 4.04 2.07 3.16
CA GLU A 72 4.47 2.67 4.42
C GLU A 72 3.41 2.53 5.51
N ALA A 73 2.14 2.48 5.10
CA ALA A 73 1.02 2.27 6.00
C ALA A 73 -0.05 1.36 5.39
N SER A 74 -0.88 0.77 6.25
CA SER A 74 -2.07 0.04 5.84
C SER A 74 -3.12 0.08 6.95
N GLY A 75 -4.38 -0.11 6.57
CA GLY A 75 -5.47 -0.15 7.54
C GLY A 75 -6.83 -0.46 6.91
N TYR A 76 -7.80 -0.75 7.75
CA TYR A 76 -9.19 -0.97 7.33
C TYR A 76 -9.79 0.35 6.83
N CYS A 77 -10.53 0.31 5.72
CA CYS A 77 -11.26 1.46 5.19
C CYS A 77 -12.75 1.42 5.63
N PRO A 78 -13.12 2.12 6.72
CA PRO A 78 -14.50 2.15 7.20
C PRO A 78 -15.40 3.07 6.38
N TYR A 79 -14.83 4.04 5.66
CA TYR A 79 -15.61 5.08 5.00
C TYR A 79 -14.92 5.61 3.73
N VAL A 80 -15.72 5.84 2.68
CA VAL A 80 -15.30 6.50 1.44
C VAL A 80 -16.08 7.81 1.29
N VAL A 81 -15.34 8.92 1.30
CA VAL A 81 -15.89 10.28 1.30
C VAL A 81 -16.39 10.63 -0.10
N ASP A 82 -15.55 10.43 -1.12
CA ASP A 82 -15.83 10.72 -2.55
C ASP A 82 -14.88 9.88 -3.44
N GLY A 83 -14.65 10.32 -4.69
CA GLY A 83 -13.86 9.58 -5.68
C GLY A 83 -12.35 9.63 -5.47
N ASP A 84 -11.83 10.53 -4.62
CA ASP A 84 -10.39 10.65 -4.34
C ASP A 84 -10.07 10.84 -2.86
N THR A 85 -11.06 10.66 -1.98
CA THR A 85 -10.92 10.80 -0.53
C THR A 85 -11.60 9.63 0.20
N LEU A 86 -10.87 9.00 1.13
CA LEU A 86 -11.39 7.95 2.02
C LEU A 86 -10.77 8.04 3.42
N ASP A 87 -11.35 7.34 4.39
CA ASP A 87 -10.80 7.21 5.74
C ASP A 87 -10.18 5.81 5.92
N VAL A 88 -9.04 5.76 6.60
CA VAL A 88 -8.31 4.54 6.98
C VAL A 88 -8.10 4.51 8.48
N GLU A 89 -8.49 3.41 9.13
CA GLU A 89 -8.28 3.24 10.57
C GLU A 89 -6.79 3.26 10.92
N GLY A 90 -6.45 4.00 11.97
CA GLY A 90 -5.07 4.18 12.43
C GLY A 90 -4.25 5.23 11.66
N VAL A 91 -4.73 5.68 10.49
CA VAL A 91 -4.03 6.69 9.66
C VAL A 91 -4.83 8.00 9.58
N GLY A 92 -6.15 7.92 9.37
CA GLY A 92 -7.02 9.09 9.24
C GLY A 92 -7.57 9.26 7.82
N ARG A 93 -7.83 10.52 7.43
CA ARG A 93 -8.39 10.84 6.11
C ARG A 93 -7.29 10.94 5.07
N ILE A 94 -7.43 10.18 4.00
CA ILE A 94 -6.49 10.09 2.89
C ILE A 94 -7.04 10.88 1.69
N ARG A 95 -6.21 11.71 1.07
CA ARG A 95 -6.46 12.34 -0.23
C ARG A 95 -5.51 11.73 -1.25
N PHE A 96 -6.08 11.24 -2.35
CA PHE A 96 -5.31 10.52 -3.37
C PHE A 96 -4.40 11.48 -4.12
N VAL A 97 -3.09 11.29 -4.08
CA VAL A 97 -2.16 12.17 -4.80
C VAL A 97 -2.28 11.99 -6.31
N GLY A 98 -2.05 13.09 -7.04
CA GLY A 98 -1.93 13.07 -8.50
C GLY A 98 -3.25 12.99 -9.28
N VAL A 99 -4.38 12.84 -8.61
CA VAL A 99 -5.70 12.67 -9.24
C VAL A 99 -6.74 13.63 -8.68
N ASN A 100 -7.69 14.02 -9.52
CA ASN A 100 -8.86 14.80 -9.11
C ASN A 100 -10.11 14.23 -9.74
N THR A 101 -11.07 13.84 -8.90
CA THR A 101 -12.37 13.35 -9.36
C THR A 101 -13.37 14.50 -9.50
N PRO A 102 -14.43 14.34 -10.33
CA PRO A 102 -15.50 15.33 -10.43
C PRO A 102 -16.09 15.62 -9.04
N GLU A 103 -16.42 16.87 -8.78
CA GLU A 103 -16.96 17.31 -7.50
C GLU A 103 -18.44 16.92 -7.33
N ARG A 104 -18.95 16.97 -6.09
CA ARG A 104 -20.33 16.58 -5.81
C ARG A 104 -21.33 17.43 -6.61
N GLY A 105 -22.09 16.78 -7.49
CA GLY A 105 -23.07 17.42 -8.38
C GLY A 105 -22.60 17.52 -9.82
N GLU A 106 -21.34 17.21 -10.10
CA GLU A 106 -20.80 17.13 -11.45
C GLU A 106 -21.02 15.73 -12.06
N PRO A 107 -21.16 15.63 -13.39
CA PRO A 107 -21.20 14.34 -14.09
C PRO A 107 -19.96 13.51 -13.78
N GLY A 108 -20.12 12.21 -13.48
CA GLY A 108 -19.02 11.31 -13.17
C GLY A 108 -18.67 11.17 -11.68
N TYR A 109 -19.16 12.08 -10.81
CA TYR A 109 -18.91 12.02 -9.37
C TYR A 109 -19.34 10.68 -8.74
N GLN A 110 -20.53 10.20 -9.11
CA GLN A 110 -21.09 9.00 -8.50
C GLN A 110 -20.34 7.74 -8.96
N GLU A 111 -19.96 7.71 -10.24
CA GLU A 111 -19.19 6.64 -10.87
C GLU A 111 -17.81 6.50 -10.24
N ALA A 112 -17.10 7.62 -10.04
CA ALA A 112 -15.79 7.65 -9.38
C ALA A 112 -15.90 7.15 -7.92
N LYS A 113 -16.87 7.68 -7.17
CA LYS A 113 -17.10 7.30 -5.78
C LYS A 113 -17.46 5.83 -5.63
N ASP A 114 -18.33 5.30 -6.49
CA ASP A 114 -18.75 3.90 -6.42
C ASP A 114 -17.64 2.94 -6.85
N TYR A 115 -16.76 3.36 -7.75
CA TYR A 115 -15.54 2.62 -8.04
C TYR A 115 -14.66 2.49 -6.79
N VAL A 116 -14.32 3.59 -6.13
CA VAL A 116 -13.49 3.57 -4.91
C VAL A 116 -14.17 2.76 -3.80
N LYS A 117 -15.48 2.91 -3.59
CA LYS A 117 -16.23 2.08 -2.63
C LYS A 117 -16.09 0.60 -2.93
N ARG A 118 -16.32 0.18 -4.17
CA ARG A 118 -16.23 -1.23 -4.55
C ARG A 118 -14.82 -1.79 -4.32
N MET A 119 -13.79 -0.99 -4.58
CA MET A 119 -12.40 -1.42 -4.44
C MET A 119 -11.94 -1.44 -2.98
N CYS A 120 -12.30 -0.43 -2.19
CA CYS A 120 -11.66 -0.14 -0.90
C CYS A 120 -12.58 -0.31 0.32
N LEU A 121 -13.88 -0.01 0.21
CA LEU A 121 -14.77 0.01 1.37
C LEU A 121 -14.87 -1.36 2.04
N GLY A 122 -14.67 -1.39 3.35
CA GLY A 122 -14.75 -2.60 4.14
C GLY A 122 -13.58 -3.57 3.95
N LYS A 123 -12.45 -3.09 3.42
CA LYS A 123 -11.23 -3.87 3.16
C LYS A 123 -10.01 -3.18 3.76
N THR A 124 -8.93 -3.93 3.91
CA THR A 124 -7.61 -3.36 4.16
C THR A 124 -7.06 -2.74 2.88
N VAL A 125 -6.67 -1.47 2.97
CA VAL A 125 -5.95 -0.74 1.92
C VAL A 125 -4.51 -0.51 2.36
N TYR A 126 -3.63 -0.34 1.38
CA TYR A 126 -2.22 -0.02 1.59
C TYR A 126 -1.92 1.36 1.02
N LEU A 127 -0.99 2.05 1.63
CA LEU A 127 -0.68 3.45 1.35
C LEU A 127 0.82 3.59 1.10
N ASP A 128 1.13 4.32 0.03
CA ASP A 128 2.44 4.89 -0.27
C ASP A 128 2.28 6.41 -0.08
N ILE A 129 2.75 6.92 1.05
CA ILE A 129 2.50 8.29 1.54
C ILE A 129 3.54 9.20 0.92
N ASP A 130 3.13 10.41 0.52
CA ASP A 130 4.03 11.34 -0.15
C ASP A 130 5.14 11.86 0.78
N ASP A 131 6.37 11.43 0.51
CA ASP A 131 7.57 11.79 1.26
C ASP A 131 7.87 13.29 1.22
N GLU A 132 7.62 13.94 0.09
CA GLU A 132 7.86 15.37 -0.11
C GLU A 132 6.78 16.22 0.55
N LYS A 133 5.57 15.67 0.70
CA LYS A 133 4.44 16.38 1.31
C LYS A 133 3.41 15.42 1.91
N HIS A 134 3.61 15.04 3.17
CA HIS A 134 2.73 14.04 3.81
C HIS A 134 1.27 14.50 4.01
N HIS A 135 1.04 15.80 4.18
CA HIS A 135 -0.30 16.33 4.48
C HIS A 135 -0.65 17.56 3.65
N ASP A 136 -1.94 17.72 3.36
CA ASP A 136 -2.47 18.96 2.82
C ASP A 136 -2.85 19.98 3.92
N LYS A 137 -3.29 21.17 3.49
CA LYS A 137 -3.70 22.26 4.40
C LYS A 137 -4.93 21.93 5.28
N TYR A 138 -5.65 20.86 4.97
CA TYR A 138 -6.81 20.39 5.73
C TYR A 138 -6.45 19.25 6.69
N GLY A 139 -5.17 18.85 6.73
CA GLY A 139 -4.68 17.76 7.57
C GLY A 139 -5.01 16.37 7.02
N ARG A 140 -5.34 16.24 5.73
CA ARG A 140 -5.49 14.94 5.08
C ARG A 140 -4.11 14.41 4.72
N VAL A 141 -3.90 13.11 4.91
CA VAL A 141 -2.69 12.42 4.46
C VAL A 141 -2.71 12.32 2.93
N LEU A 142 -1.62 12.69 2.28
CA LEU A 142 -1.43 12.61 0.84
C LEU A 142 -0.78 11.26 0.51
N ALA A 143 -1.46 10.40 -0.23
CA ALA A 143 -0.93 9.08 -0.56
C ALA A 143 -1.42 8.54 -1.92
N VAL A 144 -0.65 7.62 -2.49
CA VAL A 144 -1.15 6.64 -3.47
C VAL A 144 -1.81 5.50 -2.71
N VAL A 145 -3.02 5.13 -3.11
CA VAL A 145 -3.82 4.12 -2.42
C VAL A 145 -3.87 2.83 -3.22
N TYR A 146 -3.69 1.71 -2.52
CA TYR A 146 -3.68 0.38 -3.08
C TYR A 146 -4.75 -0.51 -2.45
N ALA A 147 -5.47 -1.28 -3.28
CA ALA A 147 -6.31 -2.39 -2.84
C ALA A 147 -5.67 -3.71 -3.28
N GLY A 148 -4.94 -4.37 -2.36
CA GLY A 148 -4.02 -5.44 -2.75
C GLY A 148 -2.86 -4.85 -3.56
N ASN A 149 -2.63 -5.35 -4.77
CA ASN A 149 -1.59 -4.87 -5.70
C ASN A 149 -2.12 -3.87 -6.75
N VAL A 150 -3.34 -3.36 -6.58
CA VAL A 150 -3.98 -2.46 -7.55
C VAL A 150 -3.84 -1.02 -7.08
N ASN A 151 -3.08 -0.21 -7.82
CA ASN A 151 -3.01 1.25 -7.63
C ASN A 151 -4.33 1.91 -8.04
N ILE A 152 -5.09 2.39 -7.05
CA ILE A 152 -6.42 2.97 -7.24
C ILE A 152 -6.33 4.33 -7.92
N ASN A 153 -5.32 5.14 -7.62
CA ASN A 153 -5.09 6.44 -8.25
C ASN A 153 -4.92 6.26 -9.77
N GLN A 154 -4.07 5.34 -10.18
CA GLN A 154 -3.86 5.02 -11.60
C GLN A 154 -5.14 4.46 -12.26
N GLU A 155 -5.86 3.58 -11.59
CA GLU A 155 -7.09 3.02 -12.15
C GLU A 155 -8.20 4.07 -12.35
N LEU A 156 -8.29 5.07 -11.47
CA LEU A 156 -9.22 6.19 -11.66
C LEU A 156 -8.92 6.95 -12.97
N LEU A 157 -7.64 7.20 -13.25
CA LEU A 157 -7.22 7.85 -14.50
C LEU A 157 -7.52 6.97 -15.73
N LYS A 158 -7.12 5.69 -15.69
CA LYS A 158 -7.35 4.74 -16.80
C LYS A 158 -8.82 4.57 -17.17
N ARG A 159 -9.72 4.70 -16.19
CA ARG A 159 -11.17 4.57 -16.37
C ARG A 159 -11.85 5.87 -16.77
N GLY A 160 -11.12 6.99 -16.80
CA GLY A 160 -11.69 8.31 -17.04
C GLY A 160 -12.58 8.80 -15.89
N TYR A 161 -12.34 8.32 -14.66
CA TYR A 161 -13.06 8.75 -13.45
C TYR A 161 -12.38 9.91 -12.74
N ALA A 162 -11.13 10.21 -13.10
CA ALA A 162 -10.36 11.34 -12.59
C ALA A 162 -9.55 11.98 -13.71
N GLU A 163 -9.16 13.24 -13.48
CA GLU A 163 -8.14 13.95 -14.25
C GLU A 163 -6.83 14.01 -13.46
N VAL A 164 -5.71 14.24 -14.16
CA VAL A 164 -4.41 14.44 -13.52
C VAL A 164 -4.41 15.77 -12.77
N MET A 165 -4.06 15.73 -11.49
CA MET A 165 -3.84 16.92 -10.66
C MET A 165 -2.50 16.80 -9.93
N TYR A 166 -1.46 17.34 -10.56
CA TYR A 166 -0.13 17.39 -9.96
C TYR A 166 0.04 18.64 -9.08
N ILE A 167 0.36 18.43 -7.81
CA ILE A 167 0.56 19.51 -6.82
C ILE A 167 1.96 19.38 -6.23
N PRO A 168 2.96 20.17 -6.70
CA PRO A 168 4.30 20.12 -6.15
C PRO A 168 4.40 20.80 -4.75
N PRO A 169 5.39 20.41 -3.93
CA PRO A 169 6.28 19.27 -4.13
C PRO A 169 5.51 17.95 -3.91
N SER A 170 5.89 16.92 -4.66
CA SER A 170 5.37 15.56 -4.56
C SER A 170 6.39 14.62 -5.20
N GLU A 171 6.64 13.47 -4.58
CA GLU A 171 7.50 12.44 -5.19
C GLU A 171 6.82 11.74 -6.38
N PHE A 172 5.49 11.78 -6.43
CA PHE A 172 4.71 11.06 -7.42
C PHE A 172 4.53 11.87 -8.70
N ASN A 173 4.80 11.24 -9.85
CA ASN A 173 4.53 11.82 -11.16
C ASN A 173 3.29 11.17 -11.83
N PRO A 174 2.08 11.75 -11.69
CA PRO A 174 0.85 11.17 -12.20
C PRO A 174 0.78 11.07 -13.73
N TYR A 175 1.58 11.84 -14.46
CA TYR A 175 1.64 11.75 -15.93
C TYR A 175 2.25 10.43 -16.42
N SER A 176 2.90 9.66 -15.55
CA SER A 176 3.41 8.33 -15.86
C SER A 176 2.37 7.21 -15.69
N TRP A 177 1.19 7.52 -15.16
CA TRP A 177 0.16 6.54 -14.83
C TRP A 177 -0.88 6.34 -15.95
N THR A 178 -0.94 7.28 -16.90
CA THR A 178 -1.89 7.35 -18.02
C THR A 178 -1.35 6.74 -19.31
#